data_AF-A0A9R1PHG9-F1
#
_entry.id   AF-A0A9R1PHG9-F1
#
_cell.length_a   1.000
_cell.length_b   1.000
_cell.length_c   1.000
_cell.angle_alpha   90.00
_cell.angle_beta   90.00
_cell.angle_gamma   90.00
#
_symmetry.space_group_name_H-M   'P 1'
#
loop_
_entity.id
_entity.type
_entity.pdbx_description
1 polymer ?
#
loop_
_entity_poly.entity_id
_entity_poly.type
_entity_poly.pdbx_seq_one_letter_code
_entity_poly.pdbx_strand_id
1 'polypeptide(L)'
;MDPHPRPSLCVADVNTVKQVLSDRGGLYPKNLGNPHIARLLGKGLVLTDGDDWKRHRKVVHPAFNMDKLKMMTVTMSDCAGSMMSEWKAKMEKGGSVEIELSHQFEELTADVISHTAFGSSYEQGKKVFLAQRELQFLAFSTVFNVQIPAFRYLPTEKNLKIWKLDKEHVLAEHAP
;
A
#
# COMPACT_ATOMS: atom_id res chain seq x y z
N MET A 1 -22.29 -11.80 -3.47
CA MET A 1 -21.36 -12.26 -2.42
C MET A 1 -22.07 -13.38 -1.67
N ASP A 2 -21.45 -14.54 -1.66
CA ASP A 2 -22.01 -15.78 -1.11
C ASP A 2 -22.20 -15.64 0.41
N PRO A 3 -23.41 -15.85 0.98
CA PRO A 3 -23.70 -15.61 2.40
C PRO A 3 -23.14 -16.69 3.35
N HIS A 4 -22.45 -17.70 2.84
CA HIS A 4 -21.97 -18.84 3.62
C HIS A 4 -20.60 -18.55 4.27
N PRO A 5 -20.38 -18.95 5.54
CA PRO A 5 -19.08 -18.85 6.20
C PRO A 5 -18.05 -19.66 5.40
N ARG A 6 -16.97 -18.99 4.97
CA ARG A 6 -15.86 -19.64 4.26
C ARG A 6 -14.84 -20.14 5.29
N PRO A 7 -14.56 -21.45 5.35
CA PRO A 7 -13.50 -21.94 6.22
C PRO A 7 -12.16 -21.29 5.83
N SER A 8 -11.40 -20.85 6.82
CA SER A 8 -10.07 -20.28 6.64
C SER A 8 -9.05 -21.20 7.31
N LEU A 9 -7.97 -21.53 6.60
CA LEU A 9 -6.88 -22.35 7.11
C LEU A 9 -5.67 -21.45 7.39
N CYS A 10 -5.26 -21.37 8.65
CA CYS A 10 -4.03 -20.69 9.04
C CYS A 10 -2.85 -21.67 8.95
N VAL A 11 -1.87 -21.37 8.11
CA VAL A 11 -0.68 -22.21 7.90
C VAL A 11 0.54 -21.50 8.49
N ALA A 12 1.24 -22.18 9.40
CA ALA A 12 2.48 -21.69 10.00
C ALA A 12 3.68 -22.64 9.78
N ASP A 13 3.46 -23.85 9.25
CA ASP A 13 4.53 -24.79 8.89
C ASP A 13 5.30 -24.30 7.66
N VAL A 14 6.62 -24.27 7.75
CA VAL A 14 7.51 -23.70 6.72
C VAL A 14 7.41 -24.43 5.39
N ASN A 15 7.31 -25.77 5.42
CA ASN A 15 7.23 -26.57 4.19
C ASN A 15 5.91 -26.29 3.45
N THR A 16 4.82 -26.21 4.22
CA THR A 16 3.50 -25.91 3.69
C THR A 16 3.42 -24.47 3.16
N VAL A 17 3.95 -23.48 3.90
CA VAL A 17 4.04 -22.09 3.42
C VAL A 17 4.82 -22.00 2.11
N LYS A 18 5.97 -22.69 2.02
CA LYS A 18 6.78 -22.73 0.81
C LYS A 18 6.01 -23.34 -0.36
N GLN A 19 5.29 -24.43 -0.14
CA GLN A 19 4.45 -25.07 -1.16
C GLN A 19 3.38 -24.10 -1.68
N VAL A 20 2.68 -23.40 -0.78
CA VAL A 20 1.63 -22.44 -1.16
C VAL A 20 2.21 -21.25 -1.92
N LEU A 21 3.28 -20.63 -1.42
CA LEU A 21 3.84 -19.39 -2.00
C LEU A 21 4.69 -19.61 -3.26
N SER A 22 5.17 -20.83 -3.49
CA SER A 22 5.99 -21.16 -4.68
C SER A 22 5.19 -21.80 -5.80
N ASP A 23 3.88 -22.00 -5.60
CA ASP A 23 3.02 -22.61 -6.60
C ASP A 23 2.98 -21.77 -7.88
N ARG A 24 3.29 -22.42 -9.01
CA ARG A 24 3.16 -21.84 -10.35
C ARG A 24 1.97 -22.41 -11.12
N GLY A 25 1.32 -23.44 -10.56
CA GLY A 25 0.17 -24.14 -11.16
C GLY A 25 -1.13 -23.37 -11.02
N GLY A 26 -1.19 -22.34 -10.18
CA GLY A 26 -2.40 -21.54 -9.94
C GLY A 26 -3.40 -22.24 -9.01
N LEU A 27 -2.94 -23.23 -8.24
CA LEU A 27 -3.72 -23.93 -7.22
C LEU A 27 -4.09 -23.02 -6.05
N TYR A 28 -3.27 -22.00 -5.79
CA TYR A 28 -3.48 -21.01 -4.73
C TYR A 28 -3.67 -19.61 -5.32
N PRO A 29 -4.84 -19.28 -5.89
CA PRO A 29 -5.12 -17.95 -6.41
C PRO A 29 -5.21 -16.93 -5.27
N LYS A 30 -4.84 -15.68 -5.54
CA LYS A 30 -4.98 -14.58 -4.58
C LYS A 30 -6.46 -14.31 -4.37
N ASN A 31 -6.93 -14.56 -3.16
CA ASN A 31 -8.36 -14.45 -2.87
C ASN A 31 -8.74 -13.01 -2.49
N LEU A 32 -9.51 -12.37 -3.37
CA LEU A 32 -10.13 -11.06 -3.16
C LEU A 32 -11.40 -11.19 -2.32
N GLY A 33 -11.26 -11.63 -1.07
CA GLY A 33 -12.38 -11.66 -0.13
C GLY A 33 -12.80 -10.27 0.36
N ASN A 34 -11.86 -9.32 0.39
CA ASN A 34 -12.05 -8.02 1.03
C ASN A 34 -12.25 -6.89 -0.01
N PRO A 35 -13.48 -6.34 -0.15
CA PRO A 35 -13.78 -5.29 -1.10
C PRO A 35 -13.05 -3.98 -0.82
N HIS A 36 -12.65 -3.71 0.43
CA HIS A 36 -11.86 -2.51 0.76
C HIS A 36 -10.43 -2.62 0.22
N ILE A 37 -9.82 -3.80 0.30
CA ILE A 37 -8.50 -4.06 -0.30
C ILE A 37 -8.59 -4.00 -1.82
N ALA A 38 -9.63 -4.59 -2.40
CA ALA A 38 -9.87 -4.56 -3.85
C ALA A 38 -9.97 -3.13 -4.38
N ARG A 39 -10.68 -2.26 -3.66
CA ARG A 39 -10.85 -0.85 -4.02
C ARG A 39 -9.57 -0.03 -3.85
N LEU A 40 -8.79 -0.29 -2.81
CA LEU A 40 -7.52 0.40 -2.57
C LEU A 40 -6.45 0.07 -3.62
N LEU A 41 -6.31 -1.22 -3.95
CA LEU A 41 -5.19 -1.70 -4.78
C LEU A 41 -5.56 -1.88 -6.26
N GLY A 42 -6.86 -1.80 -6.59
CA GLY A 42 -7.38 -1.98 -7.94
C GLY A 42 -6.99 -3.32 -8.57
N LYS A 43 -6.95 -3.38 -9.91
CA LYS A 43 -6.45 -4.55 -10.65
C LYS A 43 -4.93 -4.50 -10.84
N GLY A 44 -4.20 -4.24 -9.76
CA GLY A 44 -2.73 -4.18 -9.76
C GLY A 44 -2.05 -5.55 -9.61
N LEU A 45 -0.71 -5.55 -9.61
CA LEU A 45 0.14 -6.74 -9.43
C LEU A 45 -0.14 -7.54 -8.14
N VAL A 46 -0.58 -6.84 -7.09
CA VAL A 46 -0.87 -7.44 -5.79
C VAL A 46 -2.09 -8.34 -5.85
N LEU A 47 -3.08 -8.03 -6.70
CA LEU A 47 -4.40 -8.68 -6.69
C LEU A 47 -4.71 -9.49 -7.96
N THR A 48 -3.88 -9.36 -9.00
CA THR A 48 -4.05 -10.10 -10.26
C THR A 48 -3.27 -11.41 -10.24
N ASP A 49 -3.78 -12.42 -10.96
CA ASP A 49 -3.16 -13.72 -11.18
C ASP A 49 -3.08 -14.05 -12.67
N GLY A 50 -2.46 -15.18 -13.01
CA GLY A 50 -2.44 -15.71 -14.37
C GLY A 50 -1.80 -14.77 -15.37
N ASP A 51 -2.41 -14.64 -16.55
CA ASP A 51 -1.83 -13.90 -17.67
C ASP A 51 -1.87 -12.38 -17.49
N ASP A 52 -2.87 -11.85 -16.79
CA ASP A 52 -2.90 -10.42 -16.41
C ASP A 52 -1.73 -10.08 -15.48
N TRP A 53 -1.46 -10.93 -14.48
CA TRP A 53 -0.29 -10.76 -13.62
C TRP A 53 1.01 -10.81 -14.41
N LYS A 54 1.17 -11.80 -15.31
CA LYS A 54 2.36 -11.92 -16.17
C LYS A 54 2.54 -10.66 -17.02
N ARG A 55 1.45 -10.13 -17.60
CA ARG A 55 1.48 -8.91 -18.41
C ARG A 55 1.94 -7.71 -17.58
N HIS A 56 1.32 -7.47 -16.43
CA HIS A 56 1.71 -6.36 -15.55
C HIS A 56 3.14 -6.50 -15.04
N ARG A 57 3.55 -7.72 -14.67
CA ARG A 57 4.91 -8.02 -14.18
C ARG A 57 5.94 -7.72 -15.24
N LYS A 58 5.68 -8.11 -16.50
CA LYS A 58 6.58 -7.85 -17.63
C LYS A 58 6.80 -6.35 -17.87
N VAL A 59 5.78 -5.52 -17.69
CA VAL A 59 5.89 -4.06 -17.85
C VAL A 59 6.71 -3.43 -16.73
N VAL A 60 6.49 -3.85 -15.49
CA VAL A 60 7.13 -3.24 -14.31
C VAL A 60 8.56 -3.76 -14.09
N HIS A 61 8.84 -5.02 -14.43
CA HIS A 61 10.11 -5.67 -14.11
C HIS A 61 11.37 -4.93 -14.59
N PRO A 62 11.42 -4.33 -15.80
CA PRO A 62 12.59 -3.57 -16.26
C PRO A 62 12.98 -2.39 -15.36
N ALA A 63 12.03 -1.81 -14.63
CA ALA A 63 12.31 -0.71 -13.69
C ALA A 63 13.11 -1.16 -12.46
N PHE A 64 13.18 -2.48 -12.21
CA PHE A 64 13.88 -3.09 -11.07
C PHE A 64 15.17 -3.82 -11.47
N ASN A 65 15.81 -3.39 -12.57
CA ASN A 65 17.15 -3.88 -12.91
C ASN A 65 18.24 -3.19 -12.05
N MET A 66 19.44 -3.76 -12.01
CA MET A 66 20.51 -3.29 -11.12
C MET A 66 20.92 -1.83 -11.33
N ASP A 67 20.95 -1.34 -12.57
CA ASP A 67 21.35 0.04 -12.83
C ASP A 67 20.28 1.03 -12.36
N LYS A 68 18.99 0.69 -12.55
CA LYS A 68 17.88 1.47 -12.00
C LYS A 68 17.86 1.43 -10.48
N LEU A 69 18.09 0.27 -9.87
CA LEU A 69 18.15 0.12 -8.42
C LEU A 69 19.29 0.96 -7.81
N LYS A 70 20.47 0.97 -8.42
CA LYS A 70 21.59 1.81 -7.96
C LYS A 70 21.21 3.29 -7.91
N MET A 71 20.53 3.79 -8.95
CA MET A 71 20.05 5.17 -8.95
C MET A 71 19.01 5.41 -7.85
N MET A 72 18.07 4.49 -7.66
CA MET A 72 17.08 4.59 -6.58
C MET A 72 17.74 4.61 -5.20
N THR A 73 18.81 3.84 -4.98
CA THR A 73 19.54 3.82 -3.70
C THR A 73 20.17 5.18 -3.37
N VAL A 74 20.69 5.90 -4.36
CA VAL A 74 21.20 7.26 -4.17
C VAL A 74 20.07 8.17 -3.69
N THR A 75 18.94 8.17 -4.40
CA THR A 75 17.75 8.94 -4.00
C THR A 75 17.24 8.56 -2.61
N MET A 76 17.22 7.27 -2.27
CA MET A 76 16.84 6.80 -0.93
C MET A 76 17.77 7.34 0.16
N SER A 77 19.07 7.35 -0.10
CA SER A 77 20.08 7.92 0.80
C SER A 77 19.88 9.42 0.97
N ASP A 78 19.57 10.14 -0.10
CA ASP A 78 19.33 11.58 -0.06
C ASP A 78 18.08 11.90 0.78
N CYS A 79 16.97 11.16 0.59
CA CYS A 79 15.77 11.32 1.42
C CYS A 79 16.05 11.07 2.91
N ALA A 80 16.78 10.00 3.24
CA ALA A 80 17.17 9.71 4.63
C ALA A 80 18.12 10.77 5.20
N GLY A 81 19.05 11.27 4.38
CA GLY A 81 19.98 12.35 4.73
C GLY A 81 19.27 13.65 5.07
N SER A 82 18.24 14.03 4.29
CA SER A 82 17.40 15.19 4.56
C SER A 82 16.68 15.07 5.90
N MET A 83 16.01 13.93 6.15
CA MET A 83 15.34 13.67 7.44
C MET A 83 16.30 13.78 8.63
N MET A 84 17.49 13.16 8.55
CA MET A 84 18.49 13.25 9.61
C MET A 84 19.02 14.67 9.80
N SER A 85 19.14 15.45 8.73
CA SER A 85 19.60 16.85 8.81
C SER A 85 18.58 17.73 9.53
N GLU A 86 17.28 17.51 9.30
CA GLU A 86 16.22 18.18 10.05
C GLU A 86 16.26 17.84 11.54
N TRP A 87 16.53 16.58 11.88
CA TRP A 87 16.66 16.17 13.28
C TRP A 87 17.86 16.85 13.96
N LYS A 88 19.01 16.89 13.28
CA LYS A 88 20.20 17.61 13.77
C LYS A 88 19.91 19.09 13.99
N ALA A 89 19.25 19.74 13.03
CA ALA A 89 18.87 21.16 13.13
C ALA A 89 17.89 21.43 14.29
N LYS A 90 17.02 20.48 14.64
CA LYS A 90 16.16 20.57 15.84
C LYS A 90 16.98 20.46 17.13
N MET A 91 17.98 19.56 17.17
CA MET A 91 18.86 19.37 18.33
C MET A 91 19.78 20.58 18.58
N GLU A 92 20.25 21.23 17.53
CA GLU A 92 21.12 22.42 17.63
C GLU A 92 20.42 23.64 18.25
N LYS A 93 19.08 23.68 18.29
CA LYS A 93 18.30 24.75 18.93
C LYS A 93 18.33 24.69 20.46
N GLY A 94 18.99 23.69 21.03
CA GLY A 94 19.15 23.49 22.47
C GLY A 94 17.98 22.74 23.10
N GLY A 95 18.29 21.99 24.17
CA GLY A 95 17.31 21.18 24.89
C GLY A 95 17.21 19.73 24.40
N SER A 96 16.27 18.98 24.99
CA SER A 96 15.93 17.63 24.56
C SER A 96 14.89 17.68 23.45
N VAL A 97 15.12 16.97 22.34
CA VAL A 97 14.14 16.82 21.25
C VAL A 97 13.54 15.43 21.31
N GLU A 98 12.22 15.35 21.44
CA GLU A 98 11.46 14.12 21.27
C GLU A 98 11.07 13.96 19.80
N ILE A 99 11.24 12.75 19.26
CA ILE A 99 10.97 12.44 17.85
C ILE A 99 10.04 11.22 17.79
N GLU A 100 8.84 11.41 17.22
CA GLU A 100 7.90 10.33 16.94
C GLU A 100 8.33 9.56 15.69
N LEU A 101 9.03 8.44 15.87
CA LEU A 101 9.65 7.69 14.79
C LEU A 101 8.65 7.12 13.79
N SER A 102 7.45 6.70 14.21
CA SER A 102 6.46 6.11 13.30
C SER A 102 6.08 7.08 12.19
N HIS A 103 5.79 8.33 12.56
CA HIS A 103 5.47 9.38 11.60
C HIS A 103 6.65 9.70 10.67
N GLN A 104 7.87 9.76 11.23
CA GLN A 104 9.06 10.06 10.42
C GLN A 104 9.34 8.97 9.39
N PHE A 105 9.16 7.69 9.73
CA PHE A 105 9.32 6.60 8.77
C PHE A 105 8.20 6.56 7.73
N GLU A 106 6.96 6.91 8.09
CA GLU A 106 5.88 7.13 7.11
C GLU A 106 6.25 8.24 6.11
N GLU A 107 6.73 9.39 6.58
CA GLU A 107 7.15 10.49 5.72
C GLU A 107 8.34 10.11 4.83
N LEU A 108 9.36 9.46 5.41
CA LEU A 108 10.54 9.00 4.67
C LEU A 108 10.16 8.02 3.56
N THR A 109 9.32 7.03 3.86
CA THR A 109 8.90 6.03 2.87
C THR A 109 8.03 6.65 1.78
N ALA A 110 7.17 7.62 2.14
CA ALA A 110 6.42 8.43 1.18
C ALA A 110 7.35 9.24 0.26
N ASP A 111 8.39 9.88 0.80
CA ASP A 111 9.37 10.62 0.01
C ASP A 111 10.16 9.71 -0.93
N VAL A 112 10.67 8.59 -0.41
CA VAL A 112 11.40 7.59 -1.18
C VAL A 112 10.57 7.09 -2.36
N ILE A 113 9.34 6.64 -2.14
CA ILE A 113 8.52 6.11 -3.25
C ILE A 113 8.13 7.22 -4.21
N SER A 114 7.91 8.44 -3.71
CA SER A 114 7.55 9.59 -4.56
C SER A 114 8.67 9.98 -5.49
N HIS A 115 9.89 10.12 -4.98
CA HIS A 115 11.06 10.45 -5.80
C HIS A 115 11.45 9.31 -6.74
N THR A 116 11.40 8.06 -6.28
CA THR A 116 11.86 6.92 -7.08
C THR A 116 10.85 6.45 -8.13
N ALA A 117 9.54 6.56 -7.86
CA ALA A 117 8.49 6.13 -8.78
C ALA A 117 7.94 7.27 -9.66
N PHE A 118 7.87 8.50 -9.15
CA PHE A 118 7.26 9.64 -9.87
C PHE A 118 8.28 10.69 -10.35
N GLY A 119 9.55 10.58 -9.96
CA GLY A 119 10.64 11.43 -10.46
C GLY A 119 10.36 12.92 -10.27
N SER A 120 10.24 13.68 -11.36
CA SER A 120 9.98 15.13 -11.34
C SER A 120 8.63 15.50 -10.74
N SER A 121 7.68 14.57 -10.65
CA SER A 121 6.35 14.77 -10.07
C SER A 121 6.24 14.22 -8.64
N TYR A 122 7.37 14.17 -7.92
CA TYR A 122 7.42 13.61 -6.56
C TYR A 122 6.46 14.32 -5.59
N GLU A 123 6.24 15.63 -5.71
CA GLU A 123 5.31 16.34 -4.83
C GLU A 123 3.86 15.85 -4.98
N GLN A 124 3.41 15.64 -6.23
CA GLN A 124 2.11 15.05 -6.52
C GLN A 124 2.06 13.59 -6.06
N GLY A 125 3.12 12.81 -6.32
CA GLY A 125 3.25 11.44 -5.84
C GLY A 125 3.11 11.33 -4.31
N LYS A 126 3.74 12.24 -3.56
CA LYS A 126 3.68 12.30 -2.10
C LYS A 126 2.26 12.59 -1.62
N LYS A 127 1.58 13.55 -2.26
CA LYS A 127 0.17 13.86 -1.96
C LYS A 127 -0.74 12.65 -2.18
N VAL A 128 -0.57 11.93 -3.29
CA VAL A 128 -1.34 10.72 -3.58
C VAL A 128 -1.08 9.62 -2.56
N PHE A 129 0.20 9.37 -2.22
CA PHE A 129 0.57 8.36 -1.24
C PHE A 129 -0.02 8.65 0.14
N LEU A 130 0.11 9.90 0.61
CA LEU A 130 -0.44 10.33 1.90
C LEU A 130 -1.98 10.30 1.90
N ALA A 131 -2.64 10.64 0.79
CA ALA A 131 -4.10 10.52 0.65
C ALA A 131 -4.56 9.05 0.71
N GLN A 132 -3.80 8.14 0.12
CA GLN A 132 -4.09 6.70 0.16
C GLN A 132 -3.93 6.08 1.56
N ARG A 133 -3.23 6.73 2.50
CA ARG A 133 -2.98 6.22 3.86
C ARG A 133 -4.26 5.92 4.63
N GLU A 134 -5.26 6.80 4.58
CA GLU A 134 -6.51 6.57 5.31
C GLU A 134 -7.27 5.36 4.72
N LEU A 135 -7.26 5.21 3.40
CA LEU A 135 -7.82 4.04 2.73
C LEU A 135 -7.06 2.75 3.07
N GLN A 136 -5.73 2.81 3.21
CA GLN A 136 -4.90 1.69 3.66
C GLN A 136 -5.30 1.26 5.07
N PHE A 137 -5.36 2.18 6.03
CA PHE A 137 -5.75 1.86 7.41
C PHE A 137 -7.16 1.24 7.48
N LEU A 138 -8.12 1.82 6.75
CA LEU A 138 -9.49 1.29 6.68
C LEU A 138 -9.53 -0.10 6.03
N ALA A 139 -8.77 -0.33 4.96
CA ALA A 139 -8.68 -1.63 4.31
C ALA A 139 -8.04 -2.69 5.23
N PHE A 140 -6.89 -2.39 5.84
CA PHE A 140 -6.17 -3.33 6.70
C PHE A 140 -6.89 -3.62 8.02
N SER A 141 -7.58 -2.62 8.60
CA SER A 141 -8.42 -2.84 9.80
C SER A 141 -9.59 -3.80 9.55
N THR A 142 -9.87 -4.17 8.31
CA THR A 142 -10.93 -5.13 7.96
C THR A 142 -10.40 -6.52 7.58
N VAL A 143 -9.07 -6.74 7.58
CA VAL A 143 -8.44 -8.02 7.22
C VAL A 143 -8.78 -9.12 8.22
N PHE A 144 -8.84 -8.79 9.51
CA PHE A 144 -9.14 -9.74 10.58
C PHE A 144 -10.58 -9.67 11.10
N ASN A 145 -11.43 -8.84 10.49
CA ASN A 145 -12.82 -8.68 10.91
C ASN A 145 -13.76 -9.55 10.07
N VAL A 146 -14.75 -10.16 10.74
CA VAL A 146 -15.84 -10.86 10.06
C VAL A 146 -16.68 -9.83 9.30
N GLN A 147 -16.49 -9.76 7.98
CA GLN A 147 -17.24 -8.86 7.12
C GLN A 147 -18.63 -9.45 6.85
N ILE A 148 -19.61 -9.06 7.67
CA ILE A 148 -21.02 -9.36 7.38
C ILE A 148 -21.45 -8.50 6.17
N PRO A 149 -21.78 -9.09 5.01
CA PRO A 149 -22.01 -8.34 3.77
C PRO A 149 -23.12 -7.29 3.82
N ALA A 150 -24.03 -7.35 4.79
CA ALA A 150 -25.08 -6.35 4.99
C ALA A 150 -24.58 -5.09 5.72
N PHE A 151 -23.54 -5.22 6.56
CA PHE A 151 -23.08 -4.13 7.42
C PHE A 151 -22.44 -2.98 6.65
N ARG A 152 -21.96 -3.20 5.42
CA ARG A 152 -21.43 -2.15 4.53
C ARG A 152 -22.48 -1.13 4.08
N TYR A 153 -23.77 -1.42 4.22
CA TYR A 153 -24.88 -0.52 3.87
C TYR A 153 -25.45 0.22 5.08
N LEU A 154 -25.04 -0.16 6.30
CA LEU A 154 -25.46 0.54 7.51
C LEU A 154 -24.71 1.87 7.64
N PRO A 155 -25.37 2.95 8.08
CA PRO A 155 -24.74 4.27 8.26
C PRO A 155 -23.91 4.30 9.55
N THR A 156 -22.85 3.48 9.62
CA THR A 156 -21.84 3.55 10.67
C THR A 156 -20.84 4.66 10.35
N GLU A 157 -20.23 5.28 11.36
CA GLU A 157 -19.16 6.28 11.20
C GLU A 157 -18.08 5.84 10.19
N LYS A 158 -17.69 4.56 10.26
CA LYS A 158 -16.70 3.98 9.34
C LYS A 158 -17.21 3.94 7.89
N ASN A 159 -18.44 3.49 7.66
CA ASN A 159 -19.01 3.41 6.31
C ASN A 159 -19.26 4.78 5.70
N LEU A 160 -19.73 5.75 6.51
CA LEU A 160 -19.91 7.13 6.07
C LEU A 160 -18.59 7.76 5.59
N LYS A 161 -17.49 7.54 6.33
CA LYS A 161 -16.14 7.95 5.89
C LYS A 161 -15.72 7.26 4.59
N ILE A 162 -15.92 5.95 4.47
CA ILE A 162 -15.56 5.18 3.26
C ILE A 162 -16.34 5.66 2.03
N TRP A 163 -17.62 5.98 2.18
CA TRP A 163 -18.46 6.50 1.08
C TRP A 163 -18.04 7.91 0.67
N LYS A 164 -17.72 8.77 1.64
CA LYS A 164 -17.23 10.13 1.38
C LYS A 164 -15.92 10.10 0.59
N LEU A 165 -14.96 9.31 1.06
CA LEU A 165 -13.66 9.13 0.39
C LEU A 165 -13.80 8.47 -0.99
N ASP A 166 -14.81 7.62 -1.23
CA ASP A 166 -15.06 7.05 -2.58
C ASP A 166 -15.46 8.12 -3.56
N LYS A 167 -16.38 8.98 -3.12
CA LYS A 167 -16.90 10.05 -3.94
C LYS A 167 -15.77 10.98 -4.34
N GLU A 168 -14.85 11.28 -3.43
CA GLU A 168 -13.67 12.10 -3.70
C GLU A 168 -12.67 11.43 -4.66
N HIS A 169 -12.41 10.13 -4.53
CA HIS A 169 -11.52 9.38 -5.42
C HIS A 169 -12.06 9.27 -6.86
N VAL A 170 -13.36 8.96 -7.01
CA VAL A 170 -14.01 8.83 -8.33
C VAL A 170 -14.06 10.20 -9.04
N LEU A 171 -14.28 11.29 -8.29
CA LEU A 171 -14.25 12.64 -8.84
C LEU A 171 -12.84 13.06 -9.28
N ALA A 172 -11.79 12.57 -8.62
CA ALA A 172 -10.40 12.84 -9.00
C ALA A 172 -9.95 12.07 -10.27
N GLU A 173 -10.49 10.87 -10.52
CA GLU A 173 -10.22 10.11 -11.77
C GLU A 173 -10.93 10.66 -13.01
N HIS A 174 -11.98 11.50 -12.83
CA HIS A 174 -12.79 12.06 -13.91
C HIS A 174 -12.66 13.60 -14.05
N ALA A 175 -11.70 14.21 -13.35
CA ALA A 175 -11.37 15.62 -13.54
C ALA A 175 -10.54 15.79 -14.84
N PRO A 176 -10.83 16.84 -15.66
CA PRO A 176 -10.20 17.05 -16.96
C PRO A 176 -8.69 17.36 -16.87
#